data_AF-M6Y9C8-F1
#
_entry.id   AF-M6Y9C8-F1
#
_cell.length_a   1.000
_cell.length_b   1.000
_cell.length_c   1.000
_cell.angle_alpha   90.00
_cell.angle_beta   90.00
_cell.angle_gamma   90.00
#
_symmetry.space_group_name_H-M   'P 1'
#
loop_
_entity.id
_entity.type
_entity.pdbx_description
1 polymer ?
#
loop_
_entity_poly.entity_id
_entity_poly.type
_entity_poly.pdbx_seq_one_letter_code
_entity_poly.pdbx_strand_id
1 'polypeptide(L)'
;MIFIILVAIGIILIVASGSFLIQTKKDSYEKALALAAMGNYVDARVIIRDILDNSPSNVRAHYVIAKIYAMEGDTINEARHLEKIKKIGNFEKGINQVSVSNRIADIYYQQDLFEEALFHYLDTISIDPENPEANVRIGFMALGQKEFMIADRFLGKISNEKIKIPSLFIGKGVVSAILRKGNPVEFFAKAYDLDPASPVGGFLYALSLTRDGKYDEAIRIANLVADSIEDDYVRYTIFQFLMCCFILQKNLGEALKHARLCMEMARTNGWKQEMIDSDVYFSLLAIKLGKLEEASEYLIEAESERIDDPRILELANYKFQLETKRTDTGKDGNFSLDDEIARVFGELFPVERFYELSGLKSSKSFHIKGILDDQGNKVLSDVSKIGIGVLDHYRQLKGVDFKNLCVRIVMALNYTVSREVPNKEGEGLNLAGLNKADKETRSLFKFRKWKDAKISDIFLRDTIAQLNELSLDKAFIVGDAEFTEGAKRFLSENSSLLNIISGKDLEELLKKALRQDGKGA
;
A
#
# COMPACT_ATOMS: atom_id res chain seq x y z
N MET A 1 -72.26 20.05 15.28
CA MET A 1 -71.26 20.91 15.96
C MET A 1 -70.43 20.16 17.00
N ILE A 2 -71.04 19.46 17.97
CA ILE A 2 -70.32 18.80 19.08
C ILE A 2 -69.24 17.79 18.59
N PHE A 3 -69.55 17.00 17.55
CA PHE A 3 -68.59 16.04 17.00
C PHE A 3 -67.32 16.70 16.42
N ILE A 4 -67.47 17.83 15.74
CA ILE A 4 -66.34 18.58 15.14
C ILE A 4 -65.44 19.16 16.23
N ILE A 5 -66.04 19.63 17.33
CA ILE A 5 -65.32 20.17 18.50
C ILE A 5 -64.52 19.05 19.20
N LEU A 6 -65.10 17.86 19.37
CA LEU A 6 -64.40 16.73 19.98
C LEU A 6 -63.22 16.25 19.13
N VAL A 7 -63.37 16.21 17.80
CA VAL A 7 -62.27 15.87 16.89
C VAL A 7 -61.16 16.92 16.95
N ALA A 8 -61.51 18.22 16.99
CA ALA A 8 -60.53 19.29 17.12
C ALA A 8 -59.75 19.23 18.45
N ILE A 9 -60.44 18.97 19.57
CA ILE A 9 -59.80 18.78 20.89
C ILE A 9 -58.88 17.56 20.88
N GLY A 10 -59.31 16.45 20.26
CA GLY A 10 -58.49 15.25 20.11
C GLY A 10 -57.19 15.51 19.34
N ILE A 11 -57.27 16.25 18.22
CA ILE A 11 -56.09 16.63 17.43
C ILE A 11 -55.16 17.55 18.25
N ILE A 12 -55.72 18.54 18.96
CA ILE A 12 -54.93 19.44 19.82
C ILE A 12 -54.20 18.66 20.93
N LEU A 13 -54.86 17.70 21.57
CA LEU A 13 -54.25 16.87 22.62
C LEU A 13 -53.17 15.95 22.06
N ILE A 14 -53.35 15.39 20.86
CA ILE A 14 -52.33 14.58 20.18
C ILE A 14 -51.11 15.45 19.83
N VAL A 15 -51.34 16.66 19.29
CA VAL A 15 -50.26 17.60 18.97
C VAL A 15 -49.53 18.06 20.23
N ALA A 16 -50.26 18.43 21.29
CA ALA A 16 -49.69 18.85 22.57
C ALA A 16 -48.88 17.72 23.25
N SER A 17 -49.40 16.49 23.24
CA SER A 17 -48.69 15.31 23.76
C SER A 17 -47.44 14.98 22.94
N GLY A 18 -47.54 15.06 21.60
CA GLY A 18 -46.39 14.89 20.71
C GLY A 18 -45.31 15.96 20.94
N SER A 19 -45.70 17.23 21.07
CA SER A 19 -44.77 18.34 21.38
C SER A 19 -44.10 18.17 22.75
N PHE A 20 -44.85 17.76 23.78
CA PHE A 20 -44.30 17.52 25.12
C PHE A 20 -43.28 16.37 25.13
N LEU A 21 -43.55 15.27 24.44
CA LEU A 21 -42.62 14.13 24.32
C LEU A 21 -41.34 14.48 23.55
N ILE A 22 -41.45 15.31 22.51
CA ILE A 22 -40.28 15.78 21.75
C ILE A 22 -39.42 16.71 22.62
N GLN A 23 -40.05 17.58 23.41
CA GLN A 23 -39.34 18.53 24.27
C GLN A 23 -38.62 17.83 25.43
N THR A 24 -39.27 16.87 26.10
CA THR A 24 -38.64 16.09 27.20
C THR A 24 -37.48 15.23 26.71
N LYS A 25 -37.59 14.58 25.55
CA LYS A 25 -36.46 13.83 24.96
C LYS A 25 -35.31 14.74 24.54
N LYS A 26 -35.61 15.92 23.98
CA LYS A 26 -34.59 16.92 23.62
C LYS A 26 -33.82 17.39 24.86
N ASP A 27 -34.54 17.62 25.96
CA ASP A 27 -33.98 17.97 27.26
C ASP A 27 -33.04 16.86 27.80
N SER A 28 -33.43 15.59 27.66
CA SER A 28 -32.58 14.44 28.05
C SER A 28 -31.25 14.37 27.26
N TYR A 29 -31.28 14.64 25.95
CA TYR A 29 -30.05 14.64 25.13
C TYR A 29 -29.09 15.77 25.53
N GLU A 30 -29.62 16.98 25.74
CA GLU A 30 -28.83 18.15 26.13
C GLU A 30 -28.25 17.98 27.54
N LYS A 31 -29.05 17.45 28.48
CA LYS A 31 -28.60 17.10 29.83
C LYS A 31 -27.48 16.07 29.84
N ALA A 32 -27.59 15.01 29.04
CA ALA A 32 -26.55 13.99 28.94
C ALA A 32 -25.24 14.57 28.40
N LEU A 33 -25.30 15.41 27.36
CA LEU A 33 -24.11 16.08 26.82
C LEU A 33 -23.48 17.06 27.82
N ALA A 34 -24.29 17.79 28.59
CA ALA A 34 -23.80 18.68 29.63
C ALA A 34 -23.07 17.92 30.74
N LEU A 35 -23.62 16.78 31.19
CA LEU A 35 -22.95 15.90 32.16
C LEU A 35 -21.63 15.36 31.63
N ALA A 36 -21.59 14.93 30.36
CA ALA A 36 -20.35 14.48 29.73
C ALA A 36 -19.31 15.63 29.61
N ALA A 37 -19.75 16.86 29.33
CA ALA A 37 -18.86 18.03 29.32
C ALA A 37 -18.26 18.35 30.69
N MET A 38 -18.95 17.98 31.78
CA MET A 38 -18.44 18.06 33.14
C MET A 38 -17.56 16.85 33.53
N GLY A 39 -17.29 15.93 32.61
CA GLY A 39 -16.53 14.70 32.85
C GLY A 39 -17.32 13.56 33.50
N ASN A 40 -18.63 13.75 33.72
CA ASN A 40 -19.50 12.73 34.32
C ASN A 40 -20.09 11.80 33.24
N TYR A 41 -19.23 10.95 32.68
CA TYR A 41 -19.58 10.08 31.56
C TYR A 41 -20.56 8.96 31.94
N VAL A 42 -20.47 8.44 33.17
CA VAL A 42 -21.34 7.33 33.62
C VAL A 42 -22.80 7.77 33.63
N ASP A 43 -23.10 8.88 34.31
CA ASP A 43 -24.47 9.40 34.43
C ASP A 43 -25.02 9.85 33.07
N ALA A 44 -24.17 10.47 32.25
CA ALA A 44 -24.51 10.83 30.87
C ALA A 44 -24.93 9.60 30.06
N ARG A 45 -24.19 8.49 30.14
CA ARG A 45 -24.54 7.25 29.43
C ARG A 45 -25.80 6.58 29.98
N VAL A 46 -26.07 6.64 31.28
CA VAL A 46 -27.30 6.08 31.88
C VAL A 46 -28.54 6.73 31.28
N ILE A 47 -28.54 8.07 31.16
CA ILE A 47 -29.67 8.82 30.57
C ILE A 47 -29.93 8.36 29.13
N ILE A 48 -28.88 8.14 28.33
CA ILE A 48 -29.04 7.74 26.93
C ILE A 48 -29.36 6.25 26.77
N ARG A 49 -28.86 5.39 27.68
CA ARG A 49 -29.18 3.95 27.68
C ARG A 49 -30.65 3.70 27.91
N ASP A 50 -31.30 4.43 28.83
CA ASP A 50 -32.75 4.32 29.05
C ASP A 50 -33.56 4.61 27.76
N ILE A 51 -33.11 5.59 26.96
CA ILE A 51 -33.71 5.87 25.65
C ILE A 51 -33.49 4.71 24.67
N LEU A 52 -32.30 4.12 24.66
CA LEU A 52 -31.94 3.01 23.78
C LEU A 52 -32.62 1.69 24.18
N ASP A 53 -32.87 1.45 25.46
CA ASP A 53 -33.57 0.25 25.94
C ASP A 53 -35.03 0.28 25.46
N ASN A 54 -35.66 1.46 25.47
CA ASN A 54 -37.01 1.68 24.95
C ASN A 54 -37.06 1.79 23.42
N SER A 55 -35.96 2.17 22.77
CA SER A 55 -35.89 2.37 21.31
C SER A 55 -34.49 2.03 20.78
N PRO A 56 -34.18 0.73 20.59
CA PRO A 56 -32.84 0.29 20.21
C PRO A 56 -32.34 0.79 18.85
N SER A 57 -33.25 1.20 17.97
CA SER A 57 -32.95 1.76 16.64
C SER A 57 -32.93 3.30 16.61
N ASN A 58 -32.95 3.97 17.78
CA ASN A 58 -32.96 5.43 17.84
C ASN A 58 -31.59 6.00 17.44
N VAL A 59 -31.51 6.53 16.22
CA VAL A 59 -30.29 7.05 15.60
C VAL A 59 -29.72 8.23 16.38
N ARG A 60 -30.58 9.16 16.84
CA ARG A 60 -30.14 10.29 17.65
C ARG A 60 -29.54 9.87 18.99
N ALA A 61 -30.12 8.88 19.67
CA ALA A 61 -29.58 8.35 20.91
C ALA A 61 -28.22 7.67 20.69
N HIS A 62 -28.07 6.88 19.62
CA HIS A 62 -26.77 6.34 19.24
C HIS A 62 -25.74 7.43 18.90
N TYR A 63 -26.16 8.52 18.27
CA TYR A 63 -25.27 9.63 17.96
C TYR A 63 -24.81 10.39 19.22
N VAL A 64 -25.73 10.64 20.15
CA VAL A 64 -25.40 11.32 21.42
C VAL A 64 -24.50 10.44 22.29
N ILE A 65 -24.75 9.14 22.41
CA ILE A 65 -23.86 8.27 23.18
C ILE A 65 -22.49 8.11 22.51
N ALA A 66 -22.40 8.11 21.17
CA ALA A 66 -21.12 8.15 20.47
C ALA A 66 -20.33 9.43 20.79
N LYS A 67 -20.99 10.60 20.82
CA LYS A 67 -20.36 11.85 21.26
C LYS A 67 -19.84 11.78 22.70
N ILE A 68 -20.60 11.17 23.61
CA ILE A 68 -20.17 11.00 25.01
C ILE A 68 -18.89 10.14 25.06
N TYR A 69 -18.86 9.03 24.32
CA TYR A 69 -17.66 8.19 24.22
C TYR A 69 -16.48 8.92 23.56
N ALA A 70 -16.73 9.77 22.57
CA ALA A 70 -15.70 10.62 21.97
C ALA A 70 -15.07 11.59 22.98
N MET A 71 -15.88 12.18 23.88
CA MET A 71 -15.40 13.09 24.93
C MET A 71 -14.61 12.35 26.02
N GLU A 72 -14.96 11.10 26.30
CA GLU A 72 -14.24 10.21 27.21
C GLU A 72 -12.91 9.69 26.62
N GLY A 73 -12.76 9.74 25.29
CA GLY A 73 -11.63 9.15 24.56
C GLY A 73 -11.78 7.65 24.28
N ASP A 74 -12.96 7.07 24.54
CA ASP A 74 -13.27 5.67 24.25
C ASP A 74 -13.69 5.49 22.79
N THR A 75 -12.68 5.44 21.93
CA THR A 75 -12.86 5.34 20.47
C THR A 75 -13.51 4.03 20.03
N ILE A 76 -13.35 2.94 20.81
CA ILE A 76 -13.95 1.63 20.51
C ILE A 76 -15.46 1.70 20.62
N ASN A 77 -15.98 2.21 21.75
CA ASN A 77 -17.41 2.33 21.94
C ASN A 77 -18.01 3.44 21.08
N GLU A 78 -17.26 4.52 20.79
CA GLU A 78 -17.64 5.52 19.81
C GLU A 78 -17.92 4.88 18.44
N ALA A 79 -16.95 4.17 17.87
CA ALA A 79 -17.09 3.50 16.57
C ALA A 79 -18.28 2.54 16.56
N ARG A 80 -18.41 1.69 17.60
CA ARG A 80 -19.53 0.73 17.70
C ARG A 80 -20.91 1.40 17.61
N HIS A 81 -21.08 2.57 18.23
CA HIS A 81 -22.36 3.29 18.16
C HIS A 81 -22.57 4.01 16.83
N LEU A 82 -21.51 4.53 16.21
CA LEU A 82 -21.56 5.10 14.86
C LEU A 82 -21.88 4.03 13.79
N GLU A 83 -21.34 2.82 13.91
CA GLU A 83 -21.68 1.69 13.04
C GLU A 83 -23.16 1.29 13.16
N LYS A 84 -23.73 1.32 14.37
CA LYS A 84 -25.17 1.09 14.56
C LYS A 84 -26.00 2.11 13.81
N ILE A 85 -25.63 3.40 13.85
CA ILE A 85 -26.30 4.45 13.07
C ILE A 85 -26.29 4.11 11.58
N LYS A 86 -25.11 3.76 11.06
CA LYS A 86 -24.93 3.37 9.66
C LYS A 86 -25.76 2.14 9.28
N LYS A 87 -25.83 1.14 10.16
CA LYS A 87 -26.65 -0.08 9.97
C LYS A 87 -28.15 0.21 9.97
N ILE A 88 -28.61 1.16 10.77
CA ILE A 88 -30.03 1.58 10.78
C ILE A 88 -30.39 2.31 9.48
N GLY A 89 -29.46 3.08 8.91
CA GLY A 89 -29.59 3.69 7.58
C GLY A 89 -30.54 4.89 7.47
N ASN A 90 -31.22 5.27 8.57
CA ASN A 90 -32.13 6.41 8.60
C ASN A 90 -31.48 7.63 9.28
N PHE A 91 -30.89 8.52 8.48
CA PHE A 91 -30.17 9.69 8.99
C PHE A 91 -31.12 10.86 9.30
N GLU A 92 -31.25 11.23 10.58
CA GLU A 92 -32.07 12.37 11.01
C GLU A 92 -31.40 13.72 10.68
N LYS A 93 -32.21 14.79 10.63
CA LYS A 93 -31.71 16.17 10.41
C LYS A 93 -30.66 16.54 11.47
N GLY A 94 -29.45 16.87 11.00
CA GLY A 94 -28.31 17.20 11.86
C GLY A 94 -27.31 16.06 12.07
N ILE A 95 -27.61 14.85 11.58
CA ILE A 95 -26.67 13.71 11.56
C ILE A 95 -26.36 13.43 10.09
N ASN A 96 -25.14 13.77 9.67
CA ASN A 96 -24.71 13.61 8.29
C ASN A 96 -24.04 12.24 8.11
N GLN A 97 -24.51 11.45 7.14
CA GLN A 97 -23.97 10.13 6.81
C GLN A 97 -22.48 10.17 6.44
N VAL A 98 -22.04 11.17 5.67
CA VAL A 98 -20.62 11.38 5.31
C VAL A 98 -19.79 11.61 6.55
N SER A 99 -20.23 12.49 7.45
CA SER A 99 -19.52 12.78 8.70
C SER A 99 -19.43 11.55 9.62
N VAL A 100 -20.47 10.72 9.67
CA VAL A 100 -20.46 9.47 10.43
C VAL A 100 -19.47 8.47 9.83
N SER A 101 -19.50 8.26 8.51
CA SER A 101 -18.56 7.35 7.84
C SER A 101 -17.10 7.79 7.97
N ASN A 102 -16.80 9.09 7.78
CA ASN A 102 -15.45 9.64 8.00
C ASN A 102 -14.98 9.42 9.43
N ARG A 103 -15.83 9.71 10.42
CA ARG A 103 -15.44 9.55 11.82
C ARG A 103 -15.11 8.09 12.17
N ILE A 104 -15.89 7.13 11.66
CA ILE A 104 -15.57 5.70 11.83
C ILE A 104 -14.22 5.38 11.18
N ALA A 105 -13.99 5.87 9.96
CA ALA A 105 -12.76 5.65 9.23
C ALA A 105 -11.53 6.23 9.96
N ASP A 106 -11.63 7.43 10.52
CA ASP A 106 -10.57 8.06 11.31
C ASP A 106 -10.26 7.26 12.58
N ILE A 107 -11.28 6.76 13.27
CA ILE A 107 -11.08 5.92 14.46
C ILE A 107 -10.30 4.65 14.08
N TYR A 108 -10.73 3.95 13.03
CA TYR A 108 -10.00 2.76 12.56
C TYR A 108 -8.59 3.09 12.09
N TYR A 109 -8.40 4.22 11.41
CA TYR A 109 -7.09 4.68 10.98
C TYR A 109 -6.16 4.94 12.17
N GLN A 110 -6.66 5.57 13.24
CA GLN A 110 -5.91 5.81 14.49
C GLN A 110 -5.58 4.52 15.25
N GLN A 111 -6.38 3.47 15.06
CA GLN A 111 -6.14 2.14 15.63
C GLN A 111 -5.24 1.26 14.73
N ASP A 112 -4.66 1.83 13.66
CA ASP A 112 -3.90 1.13 12.63
C ASP A 112 -4.68 0.00 11.90
N LEU A 113 -6.01 0.03 12.00
CA LEU A 113 -6.94 -0.86 11.29
C LEU A 113 -7.20 -0.28 9.89
N PHE A 114 -6.16 -0.28 9.06
CA PHE A 114 -6.14 0.42 7.78
C PHE A 114 -7.12 -0.15 6.75
N GLU A 115 -7.41 -1.45 6.79
CA GLU A 115 -8.34 -2.05 5.83
C GLU A 115 -9.78 -1.61 6.12
N GLU A 116 -10.18 -1.61 7.39
CA GLU A 116 -11.45 -1.10 7.88
C GLU A 116 -11.56 0.40 7.65
N ALA A 117 -10.50 1.16 7.96
CA ALA A 117 -10.45 2.59 7.69
C ALA A 117 -10.69 2.88 6.20
N LEU A 118 -9.99 2.19 5.31
CA LEU A 118 -10.17 2.33 3.88
C LEU A 118 -11.60 2.00 3.46
N PHE A 119 -12.17 0.90 3.96
CA PHE A 119 -13.55 0.54 3.66
C PHE A 119 -14.54 1.67 3.98
N HIS A 120 -14.39 2.31 5.15
CA HIS A 120 -15.27 3.39 5.58
C HIS A 120 -15.00 4.72 4.85
N TYR A 121 -13.74 5.04 4.51
CA TYR A 121 -13.45 6.18 3.63
C TYR A 121 -14.05 5.99 2.23
N LEU A 122 -14.06 4.76 1.72
CA LEU A 122 -14.72 4.44 0.44
C LEU A 122 -16.24 4.63 0.50
N ASP A 123 -16.86 4.43 1.66
CA ASP A 123 -18.27 4.76 1.86
C ASP A 123 -18.54 6.26 1.94
N THR A 124 -17.57 7.05 2.40
CA THR A 124 -17.68 8.50 2.33
C THR A 124 -17.68 8.97 0.88
N ILE A 125 -16.68 8.56 0.08
CA ILE A 125 -16.54 9.07 -1.29
C ILE A 125 -17.64 8.58 -2.23
N SER A 126 -18.36 7.49 -1.89
CA SER A 126 -19.50 7.04 -2.68
C SER A 126 -20.70 7.99 -2.55
N ILE A 127 -20.75 8.80 -1.50
CA ILE A 127 -21.79 9.79 -1.22
C ILE A 127 -21.29 11.21 -1.55
N ASP A 128 -20.06 11.53 -1.16
CA ASP A 128 -19.39 12.80 -1.42
C ASP A 128 -18.03 12.56 -2.11
N PRO A 129 -18.01 12.41 -3.44
CA PRO A 129 -16.79 12.09 -4.20
C PRO A 129 -15.65 13.11 -4.03
N GLU A 130 -15.97 14.33 -3.63
CA GLU A 130 -15.04 15.46 -3.48
C GLU A 130 -14.66 15.71 -2.00
N ASN A 131 -15.04 14.80 -1.10
CA ASN A 131 -14.71 14.91 0.32
C ASN A 131 -13.18 15.01 0.51
N PRO A 132 -12.63 16.14 0.97
CA PRO A 132 -11.18 16.33 0.97
C PRO A 132 -10.47 15.41 1.97
N GLU A 133 -11.08 15.17 3.12
CA GLU A 133 -10.51 14.32 4.17
C GLU A 133 -10.37 12.87 3.70
N ALA A 134 -11.43 12.27 3.18
CA ALA A 134 -11.39 10.89 2.67
C ALA A 134 -10.43 10.74 1.49
N ASN A 135 -10.45 11.66 0.52
CA ASN A 135 -9.54 11.63 -0.61
C ASN A 135 -8.07 11.75 -0.18
N VAL A 136 -7.75 12.64 0.77
CA VAL A 136 -6.39 12.75 1.34
C VAL A 136 -5.99 11.47 2.05
N ARG A 137 -6.84 10.93 2.93
CA ARG A 137 -6.56 9.71 3.70
C ARG A 137 -6.31 8.51 2.80
N ILE A 138 -7.19 8.25 1.82
CA ILE A 138 -7.02 7.16 0.85
C ILE A 138 -5.73 7.35 0.05
N GLY A 139 -5.46 8.58 -0.41
CA GLY A 139 -4.25 8.87 -1.19
C GLY A 139 -2.95 8.61 -0.41
N PHE A 140 -2.89 9.00 0.86
CA PHE A 140 -1.73 8.70 1.71
C PHE A 140 -1.61 7.23 2.08
N MET A 141 -2.72 6.54 2.33
CA MET A 141 -2.72 5.10 2.55
C MET A 141 -2.18 4.36 1.32
N ALA A 142 -2.60 4.77 0.11
CA ALA A 142 -2.09 4.24 -1.15
C ALA A 142 -0.60 4.52 -1.36
N LEU A 143 -0.15 5.75 -1.07
CA LEU A 143 1.28 6.10 -1.08
C LEU A 143 2.10 5.17 -0.17
N GLY A 144 1.64 4.94 1.06
CA GLY A 144 2.31 4.06 2.02
C GLY A 144 2.43 2.61 1.53
N GLN A 145 1.53 2.17 0.65
CA GLN A 145 1.56 0.84 0.00
C GLN A 145 2.27 0.85 -1.36
N LYS A 146 2.91 1.95 -1.78
CA LYS A 146 3.50 2.15 -3.12
C LYS A 146 2.50 2.03 -4.27
N GLU A 147 1.21 2.23 -4.00
CA GLU A 147 0.16 2.21 -5.02
C GLU A 147 -0.02 3.61 -5.63
N PHE A 148 1.00 4.06 -6.38
CA PHE A 148 1.11 5.44 -6.86
C PHE A 148 -0.03 5.87 -7.81
N MET A 149 -0.56 4.94 -8.62
CA MET A 149 -1.72 5.25 -9.48
C MET A 149 -3.00 5.51 -8.69
N ILE A 150 -3.21 4.76 -7.60
CA ILE A 150 -4.34 4.98 -6.70
C ILE A 150 -4.13 6.33 -6.00
N ALA A 151 -2.93 6.59 -5.48
CA ALA A 151 -2.59 7.87 -4.86
C ALA A 151 -2.84 9.07 -5.81
N ASP A 152 -2.42 8.98 -7.07
CA ASP A 152 -2.66 10.01 -8.11
C ASP A 152 -4.14 10.37 -8.23
N ARG A 153 -5.00 9.34 -8.31
CA ARG A 153 -6.44 9.51 -8.46
C ARG A 153 -7.05 10.27 -7.28
N PHE A 154 -6.69 9.89 -6.06
CA PHE A 154 -7.31 10.44 -4.85
C PHE A 154 -6.71 11.79 -4.46
N LEU A 155 -5.38 11.94 -4.50
CA LEU A 155 -4.74 13.22 -4.21
C LEU A 155 -5.00 14.25 -5.31
N GLY A 156 -5.16 13.82 -6.57
CA GLY A 156 -5.46 14.67 -7.71
C GLY A 156 -6.77 15.45 -7.57
N LYS A 157 -7.75 14.94 -6.83
CA LYS A 157 -9.03 15.62 -6.52
C LYS A 157 -8.87 16.82 -5.59
N ILE A 158 -7.77 16.90 -4.85
CA ILE A 158 -7.53 18.03 -3.95
C ILE A 158 -6.97 19.21 -4.73
N SER A 159 -7.76 20.29 -4.87
CA SER A 159 -7.27 21.53 -5.47
C SER A 159 -6.05 22.07 -4.73
N ASN A 160 -5.01 22.46 -5.48
CA ASN A 160 -3.76 22.97 -4.93
C ASN A 160 -3.96 24.22 -4.05
N GLU A 161 -4.98 25.02 -4.31
CA GLU A 161 -5.29 26.25 -3.54
C GLU A 161 -5.79 25.95 -2.11
N LYS A 162 -6.35 24.75 -1.90
CA LYS A 162 -6.88 24.32 -0.60
C LYS A 162 -5.82 23.67 0.27
N ILE A 163 -4.64 23.38 -0.27
CA ILE A 163 -3.56 22.68 0.43
C ILE A 163 -2.82 23.67 1.33
N LYS A 164 -2.80 23.37 2.63
CA LYS A 164 -2.08 24.15 3.65
C LYS A 164 -1.03 23.36 4.41
N ILE A 165 -0.87 22.08 4.07
CA ILE A 165 0.06 21.15 4.73
C ILE A 165 1.15 20.73 3.74
N PRO A 166 2.45 20.86 4.09
CA PRO A 166 3.56 20.50 3.20
C PRO A 166 3.51 19.04 2.73
N SER A 167 3.14 18.12 3.62
CA SER A 167 3.12 16.67 3.35
C SER A 167 2.23 16.29 2.16
N LEU A 168 1.15 17.03 1.91
CA LEU A 168 0.26 16.76 0.78
C LEU A 168 0.88 17.21 -0.55
N PHE A 169 1.62 18.32 -0.55
CA PHE A 169 2.41 18.71 -1.71
C PHE A 169 3.57 17.74 -1.95
N ILE A 170 4.25 17.28 -0.89
CA ILE A 170 5.25 16.21 -0.99
C ILE A 170 4.62 14.95 -1.62
N GLY A 171 3.47 14.49 -1.12
CA GLY A 171 2.76 13.33 -1.68
C GLY A 171 2.45 13.49 -3.17
N LYS A 172 1.93 14.66 -3.58
CA LYS A 172 1.68 14.97 -5.00
C LYS A 172 2.97 15.02 -5.83
N GLY A 173 4.04 15.61 -5.31
CA GLY A 173 5.34 15.67 -5.98
C GLY A 173 5.95 14.29 -6.20
N VAL A 174 5.86 13.41 -5.20
CA VAL A 174 6.33 12.02 -5.29
C VAL A 174 5.54 11.24 -6.35
N VAL A 175 4.20 11.33 -6.33
CA VAL A 175 3.36 10.68 -7.35
C VAL A 175 3.69 11.20 -8.76
N SER A 176 3.78 12.52 -8.90
CA SER A 176 4.12 13.21 -10.15
C SER A 176 5.47 12.73 -10.71
N ALA A 177 6.49 12.63 -9.86
CA ALA A 177 7.81 12.17 -10.25
C ALA A 177 7.82 10.68 -10.67
N ILE A 178 7.22 9.79 -9.87
CA ILE A 178 7.23 8.34 -10.12
C ILE A 178 6.43 7.96 -11.34
N LEU A 179 5.24 8.54 -11.50
CA LEU A 179 4.40 8.31 -12.68
C LEU A 179 4.87 9.08 -13.92
N ARG A 180 5.93 9.91 -13.78
CA ARG A 180 6.46 10.78 -14.84
C ARG A 180 5.37 11.64 -15.49
N LYS A 181 4.52 12.23 -14.64
CA LYS A 181 3.38 13.06 -15.04
C LYS A 181 3.47 14.44 -14.41
N GLY A 182 3.12 15.48 -15.17
CA GLY A 182 3.09 16.85 -14.67
C GLY A 182 4.49 17.39 -14.34
N ASN A 183 4.54 18.37 -13.44
CA ASN A 183 5.77 19.07 -13.08
C ASN A 183 6.08 18.90 -11.58
N PRO A 184 6.86 17.89 -11.17
CA PRO A 184 7.08 17.58 -9.75
C PRO A 184 7.76 18.71 -8.98
N VAL A 185 8.60 19.51 -9.65
CA VAL A 185 9.31 20.66 -9.04
C VAL A 185 8.36 21.68 -8.46
N GLU A 186 7.19 21.92 -9.07
CA GLU A 186 6.20 22.88 -8.57
C GLU A 186 5.56 22.42 -7.26
N PHE A 187 5.37 21.11 -7.10
CA PHE A 187 4.82 20.55 -5.88
C PHE A 187 5.85 20.62 -4.75
N PHE A 188 7.11 20.26 -5.01
CA PHE A 188 8.15 20.35 -3.99
C PHE A 188 8.50 21.79 -3.64
N ALA A 189 8.47 22.73 -4.59
CA ALA A 189 8.59 24.16 -4.33
C ALA A 189 7.51 24.64 -3.35
N LYS A 190 6.24 24.31 -3.61
CA LYS A 190 5.12 24.67 -2.71
C LYS A 190 5.23 24.01 -1.34
N ALA A 191 5.74 22.78 -1.27
CA ALA A 191 6.00 22.13 0.02
C ALA A 191 7.07 22.87 0.81
N TYR A 192 8.16 23.27 0.14
CA TYR A 192 9.25 24.05 0.73
C TYR A 192 8.80 25.45 1.13
N ASP A 193 7.99 26.14 0.32
CA ASP A 193 7.46 27.47 0.64
C ASP A 193 6.57 27.46 1.90
N LEU A 194 5.81 26.37 2.11
CA LEU A 194 4.97 26.22 3.30
C LEU A 194 5.77 25.91 4.57
N ASP A 195 6.89 25.20 4.44
CA ASP A 195 7.78 24.87 5.55
C ASP A 195 9.25 24.83 5.10
N PRO A 196 9.92 26.00 5.03
CA PRO A 196 11.32 26.10 4.60
C PRO A 196 12.31 25.45 5.57
N ALA A 197 11.89 25.20 6.81
CA ALA A 197 12.70 24.56 7.83
C ALA A 197 12.70 23.03 7.69
N SER A 198 11.79 22.45 6.90
CA SER A 198 11.71 21.01 6.67
C SER A 198 12.90 20.51 5.84
N PRO A 199 13.78 19.66 6.42
CA PRO A 199 14.90 19.11 5.66
C PRO A 199 14.42 18.20 4.52
N VAL A 200 13.34 17.45 4.75
CA VAL A 200 12.70 16.59 3.74
C VAL A 200 12.16 17.43 2.58
N GLY A 201 11.39 18.49 2.89
CA GLY A 201 10.82 19.38 1.88
C GLY A 201 11.90 20.04 1.03
N GLY A 202 12.92 20.60 1.68
CA GLY A 202 14.06 21.24 1.01
C GLY A 202 14.87 20.27 0.16
N PHE A 203 15.16 19.07 0.67
CA PHE A 203 15.96 18.10 -0.08
C PHE A 203 15.23 17.56 -1.31
N LEU A 204 13.93 17.24 -1.19
CA LEU A 204 13.12 16.84 -2.34
C LEU A 204 12.99 17.96 -3.37
N TYR A 205 12.89 19.22 -2.92
CA TYR A 205 12.90 20.37 -3.82
C TYR A 205 14.23 20.49 -4.57
N ALA A 206 15.36 20.44 -3.87
CA ALA A 206 16.68 20.43 -4.50
C ALA A 206 16.85 19.28 -5.51
N LEU A 207 16.45 18.06 -5.15
CA LEU A 207 16.49 16.90 -6.05
C LEU A 207 15.66 17.11 -7.31
N SER A 208 14.48 17.74 -7.18
CA SER A 208 13.63 18.06 -8.33
C SER A 208 14.21 19.17 -9.21
N LEU A 209 14.84 20.19 -8.64
CA LEU A 209 15.55 21.26 -9.36
C LEU A 209 16.71 20.70 -10.19
N THR A 210 17.48 19.76 -9.64
CA THR A 210 18.57 19.09 -10.37
C THR A 210 18.05 18.34 -11.61
N ARG A 211 16.90 17.67 -11.50
CA ARG A 211 16.28 17.00 -12.65
C ARG A 211 15.70 17.97 -13.68
N ASP A 212 15.34 19.19 -13.27
CA ASP A 212 14.92 20.29 -14.13
C ASP A 212 16.10 21.10 -14.71
N GLY A 213 17.35 20.70 -14.41
CA GLY A 213 18.58 21.35 -14.88
C GLY A 213 18.95 22.63 -14.13
N LYS A 214 18.24 22.97 -13.05
CA LYS A 214 18.45 24.18 -12.23
C LYS A 214 19.48 23.94 -11.11
N TYR A 215 20.70 23.59 -11.52
CA TYR A 215 21.73 23.10 -10.61
C TYR A 215 22.17 24.13 -9.54
N ASP A 216 22.33 25.41 -9.89
CA ASP A 216 22.79 26.43 -8.93
C ASP A 216 21.80 26.64 -7.80
N GLU A 217 20.49 26.60 -8.10
CA GLU A 217 19.44 26.68 -7.10
C GLU A 217 19.39 25.40 -6.26
N ALA A 218 19.49 24.23 -6.89
CA ALA A 218 19.53 22.94 -6.20
C ALA A 218 20.67 22.87 -5.18
N ILE A 219 21.88 23.29 -5.56
CA ILE A 219 23.06 23.32 -4.69
C ILE A 219 22.85 24.28 -3.52
N ARG A 220 22.29 25.47 -3.77
CA ARG A 220 21.99 26.46 -2.72
C ARG A 220 21.05 25.88 -1.68
N ILE A 221 19.93 25.29 -2.11
CA ILE A 221 18.93 24.70 -1.22
C ILE A 221 19.52 23.48 -0.48
N ALA A 222 20.25 22.60 -1.18
CA ALA A 222 20.87 21.44 -0.55
C ALA A 222 21.90 21.81 0.53
N ASN A 223 22.69 22.87 0.34
CA ASN A 223 23.60 23.37 1.37
C ASN A 223 22.83 23.90 2.60
N LEU A 224 21.79 24.71 2.39
CA LEU A 224 20.95 25.18 3.50
C LEU A 224 20.34 24.03 4.30
N VAL A 225 19.92 22.97 3.61
CA VAL A 225 19.40 21.76 4.25
C VAL A 225 20.53 21.04 5.01
N ALA A 226 21.70 20.83 4.41
CA ALA A 226 22.83 20.18 5.05
C ALA A 226 23.30 20.90 6.33
N ASP A 227 23.26 22.24 6.33
CA ASP A 227 23.62 23.07 7.48
C ASP A 227 22.61 22.99 8.62
N SER A 228 21.36 22.58 8.33
CA SER A 228 20.28 22.49 9.32
C SER A 228 20.12 21.11 9.97
N ILE A 229 20.86 20.10 9.49
CA ILE A 229 20.73 18.71 9.92
C ILE A 229 21.89 18.36 10.84
N GLU A 230 21.60 17.69 11.97
CA GLU A 230 22.61 17.14 12.87
C GLU A 230 22.97 15.67 12.56
N ASP A 231 22.05 14.92 11.95
CA ASP A 231 22.28 13.51 11.60
C ASP A 231 23.34 13.38 10.50
N ASP A 232 24.48 12.80 10.85
CA ASP A 232 25.61 12.66 9.94
C ASP A 232 25.29 11.81 8.71
N TYR A 233 24.41 10.80 8.82
CA TYR A 233 24.08 9.92 7.69
C TYR A 233 23.22 10.64 6.66
N VAL A 234 22.29 11.48 7.13
CA VAL A 234 21.49 12.34 6.26
C VAL A 234 22.37 13.42 5.61
N ARG A 235 23.30 14.03 6.37
CA ARG A 235 24.28 14.98 5.80
C ARG A 235 25.17 14.32 4.75
N TYR A 236 25.66 13.11 5.00
CA TYR A 236 26.41 12.31 4.03
C TYR A 236 25.62 12.10 2.74
N THR A 237 24.34 11.75 2.84
CA THR A 237 23.45 11.59 1.68
C THR A 237 23.30 12.91 0.89
N ILE A 238 23.23 14.06 1.58
CA ILE A 238 23.16 15.37 0.92
C ILE A 238 24.50 15.74 0.27
N PHE A 239 25.64 15.40 0.87
CA PHE A 239 26.93 15.62 0.23
C PHE A 239 27.16 14.73 -1.00
N GLN A 240 26.66 13.48 -0.98
CA GLN A 240 26.58 12.66 -2.20
C GLN A 240 25.72 13.33 -3.28
N PHE A 241 24.60 13.95 -2.90
CA PHE A 241 23.76 14.70 -3.83
C PHE A 241 24.46 15.94 -4.39
N LEU A 242 25.15 16.72 -3.55
CA LEU A 242 25.92 17.90 -3.96
C LEU A 242 27.06 17.51 -4.91
N MET A 243 27.78 16.43 -4.62
CA MET A 243 28.76 15.84 -5.53
C MET A 243 28.13 15.58 -6.91
N CYS A 244 26.97 14.93 -6.96
CA CYS A 244 26.26 14.67 -8.21
C CYS A 244 25.87 15.97 -8.94
N CYS A 245 25.40 16.99 -8.22
CA CYS A 245 25.05 18.28 -8.83
C CYS A 245 26.25 18.93 -9.50
N PHE A 246 27.42 18.91 -8.86
CA PHE A 246 28.66 19.44 -9.43
C PHE A 246 29.17 18.61 -10.62
N ILE A 247 29.00 17.27 -10.60
CA ILE A 247 29.25 16.41 -11.76
C ILE A 247 28.40 16.87 -12.96
N LEU A 248 27.10 17.09 -12.75
CA LEU A 248 26.17 17.52 -13.80
C LEU A 248 26.48 18.93 -14.33
N GLN A 249 26.99 19.82 -13.48
CA GLN A 249 27.53 21.13 -13.88
C GLN A 249 28.90 21.05 -14.57
N LYS A 250 29.51 19.87 -14.67
CA LYS A 250 30.90 19.66 -15.14
C LYS A 250 31.95 20.37 -14.27
N ASN A 251 31.59 20.77 -13.05
CA ASN A 251 32.52 21.35 -12.09
C ASN A 251 33.16 20.23 -11.25
N LEU A 252 34.04 19.47 -11.88
CA LEU A 252 34.64 18.28 -11.26
C LEU A 252 35.51 18.61 -10.04
N GLY A 253 36.04 19.84 -9.94
CA GLY A 253 36.81 20.28 -8.78
C GLY A 253 35.96 20.34 -7.51
N GLU A 254 34.78 20.93 -7.57
CA GLU A 254 33.84 20.95 -6.45
C GLU A 254 33.23 19.57 -6.19
N ALA A 255 32.97 18.78 -7.24
CA ALA A 255 32.52 17.40 -7.08
C ALA A 255 33.54 16.56 -6.29
N LEU A 256 34.84 16.69 -6.61
CA LEU A 256 35.92 15.99 -5.91
C LEU A 256 35.99 16.39 -4.42
N LYS A 257 35.76 17.67 -4.09
CA LYS A 257 35.70 18.12 -2.69
C LYS A 257 34.58 17.44 -1.92
N HIS A 258 33.38 17.34 -2.51
CA HIS A 258 32.25 16.68 -1.87
C HIS A 258 32.44 15.16 -1.76
N ALA A 259 33.06 14.52 -2.76
CA ALA A 259 33.46 13.12 -2.67
C ALA A 259 34.41 12.88 -1.48
N ARG A 260 35.39 13.77 -1.28
CA ARG A 260 36.30 13.72 -0.13
C ARG A 260 35.57 13.89 1.21
N LEU A 261 34.61 14.82 1.29
CA LEU A 261 33.78 14.97 2.50
C LEU A 261 33.02 13.68 2.83
N CYS A 262 32.40 13.04 1.83
CA CYS A 262 31.72 11.76 2.00
C CYS A 262 32.66 10.67 2.55
N MET A 263 33.85 10.55 1.97
CA MET A 263 34.89 9.61 2.42
C MET A 263 35.31 9.84 3.88
N GLU A 264 35.57 11.09 4.25
CA GLU A 264 35.98 11.46 5.61
C GLU A 264 34.86 11.15 6.61
N MET A 265 33.62 11.54 6.30
CA MET A 265 32.46 11.24 7.15
C MET A 265 32.24 9.75 7.35
N ALA A 266 32.33 8.96 6.27
CA ALA A 266 32.17 7.51 6.35
C ALA A 266 33.26 6.85 7.21
N ARG A 267 34.51 7.31 7.10
CA ARG A 267 35.62 6.85 7.95
C ARG A 267 35.43 7.22 9.41
N THR A 268 35.11 8.49 9.69
CA THR A 268 34.91 8.96 11.06
C THR A 268 33.76 8.23 11.77
N ASN A 269 32.71 7.86 11.04
CA ASN A 269 31.56 7.14 11.57
C ASN A 269 31.67 5.60 11.47
N GLY A 270 32.74 5.07 10.88
CA GLY A 270 32.93 3.62 10.73
C GLY A 270 31.95 2.95 9.75
N TRP A 271 31.38 3.69 8.80
CA TRP A 271 30.45 3.17 7.81
C TRP A 271 31.21 2.50 6.66
N LYS A 272 31.50 1.21 6.84
CA LYS A 272 32.38 0.47 5.94
C LYS A 272 31.91 0.45 4.48
N GLN A 273 30.62 0.29 4.21
CA GLN A 273 30.12 0.24 2.82
C GLN A 273 30.17 1.62 2.15
N GLU A 274 29.71 2.64 2.86
CA GLU A 274 29.73 4.03 2.44
C GLU A 274 31.16 4.54 2.21
N MET A 275 32.11 4.07 3.01
CA MET A 275 33.54 4.35 2.84
C MET A 275 34.03 3.82 1.50
N ILE A 276 33.79 2.53 1.21
CA ILE A 276 34.20 1.90 -0.05
C ILE A 276 33.55 2.61 -1.25
N ASP A 277 32.25 2.88 -1.18
CA ASP A 277 31.54 3.58 -2.26
C ASP A 277 32.11 4.99 -2.48
N SER A 278 32.38 5.73 -1.40
CA SER A 278 32.96 7.08 -1.46
C SER A 278 34.38 7.07 -2.02
N ASP A 279 35.18 6.05 -1.69
CA ASP A 279 36.54 5.87 -2.21
C ASP A 279 36.54 5.65 -3.72
N VAL A 280 35.59 4.84 -4.21
CA VAL A 280 35.39 4.63 -5.65
C VAL A 280 34.98 5.94 -6.33
N TYR A 281 33.99 6.67 -5.80
CA TYR A 281 33.56 7.94 -6.41
C TYR A 281 34.65 9.01 -6.41
N PHE A 282 35.42 9.12 -5.32
CA PHE A 282 36.56 10.02 -5.26
C PHE A 282 37.63 9.62 -6.28
N SER A 283 38.00 8.35 -6.34
CA SER A 283 39.01 7.84 -7.28
C SER A 283 38.59 8.09 -8.73
N LEU A 284 37.32 7.84 -9.05
CA LEU A 284 36.73 8.13 -10.36
C LEU A 284 36.93 9.59 -10.78
N LEU A 285 36.59 10.54 -9.89
CA LEU A 285 36.73 11.97 -10.14
C LEU A 285 38.19 12.44 -10.16
N ALA A 286 39.03 11.90 -9.27
CA ALA A 286 40.45 12.20 -9.21
C ALA A 286 41.18 11.76 -10.49
N ILE A 287 40.89 10.56 -10.99
CA ILE A 287 41.42 10.06 -12.26
C ILE A 287 40.98 10.97 -13.41
N LYS A 288 39.72 11.40 -13.44
CA LYS A 288 39.21 12.32 -14.48
C LYS A 288 39.92 13.67 -14.48
N LEU A 289 40.35 14.14 -13.31
CA LEU A 289 41.12 15.37 -13.13
C LEU A 289 42.63 15.18 -13.32
N GLY A 290 43.11 13.96 -13.64
CA GLY A 290 44.53 13.64 -13.80
C GLY A 290 45.30 13.51 -12.48
N LYS A 291 44.59 13.44 -11.35
CA LYS A 291 45.16 13.31 -9.99
C LYS A 291 45.38 11.84 -9.62
N LEU A 292 46.20 11.14 -10.40
CA LEU A 292 46.37 9.69 -10.31
C LEU A 292 46.97 9.25 -8.96
N GLU A 293 47.89 10.05 -8.39
CA GLU A 293 48.48 9.78 -7.08
C GLU A 293 47.43 9.81 -5.98
N GLU A 294 46.58 10.86 -5.94
CA GLU A 294 45.49 10.96 -4.96
C GLU A 294 44.47 9.81 -5.11
N ALA A 295 44.20 9.36 -6.34
CA ALA A 295 43.29 8.24 -6.57
C ALA A 295 43.88 6.88 -6.13
N SER A 296 45.22 6.75 -6.08
CA SER A 296 45.88 5.45 -5.86
C SER A 296 45.56 4.85 -4.50
N GLU A 297 45.71 5.64 -3.46
CA GLU A 297 45.55 5.20 -2.07
C GLU A 297 44.16 4.61 -1.85
N TYR A 298 43.13 5.37 -2.22
CA TYR A 298 41.73 5.00 -1.97
C TYR A 298 41.21 3.93 -2.92
N LEU A 299 41.69 3.89 -4.16
CA LEU A 299 41.30 2.83 -5.08
C LEU A 299 41.88 1.47 -4.66
N ILE A 300 43.11 1.44 -4.14
CA ILE A 300 43.71 0.22 -3.58
C ILE A 300 42.92 -0.24 -2.35
N GLU A 301 42.54 0.69 -1.47
CA GLU A 301 41.70 0.39 -0.30
C GLU A 301 40.37 -0.23 -0.74
N ALA A 302 39.65 0.40 -1.68
CA ALA A 302 38.39 -0.11 -2.21
C ALA A 302 38.53 -1.48 -2.89
N GLU A 303 39.60 -1.70 -3.68
CA GLU A 303 39.91 -2.97 -4.33
C GLU A 303 40.18 -4.07 -3.29
N SER A 304 40.90 -3.75 -2.22
CA SER A 304 41.21 -4.73 -1.17
C SER A 304 39.96 -5.21 -0.41
N GLU A 305 38.93 -4.36 -0.32
CA GLU A 305 37.67 -4.65 0.35
C GLU A 305 36.64 -5.33 -0.58
N ARG A 306 36.73 -5.10 -1.89
CA ARG A 306 35.85 -5.66 -2.92
C ARG A 306 36.66 -6.23 -4.10
N ILE A 307 37.45 -7.26 -3.81
CA ILE A 307 38.43 -7.87 -4.72
C ILE A 307 37.82 -8.34 -6.06
N ASP A 308 36.56 -8.78 -6.03
CA ASP A 308 35.86 -9.35 -7.19
C ASP A 308 34.89 -8.35 -7.86
N ASP A 309 34.92 -7.06 -7.52
CA ASP A 309 34.05 -6.05 -8.15
C ASP A 309 34.59 -5.63 -9.53
N PRO A 310 33.90 -5.99 -10.64
CA PRO A 310 34.41 -5.70 -11.98
C PRO A 310 34.59 -4.21 -12.25
N ARG A 311 33.74 -3.33 -11.69
CA ARG A 311 33.82 -1.89 -11.93
C ARG A 311 35.05 -1.29 -11.27
N ILE A 312 35.39 -1.76 -10.07
CA ILE A 312 36.59 -1.33 -9.35
C ILE A 312 37.84 -1.81 -10.08
N LEU A 313 37.88 -3.07 -10.52
CA LEU A 313 38.98 -3.63 -11.29
C LEU A 313 39.17 -2.92 -12.63
N GLU A 314 38.09 -2.61 -13.35
CA GLU A 314 38.15 -1.86 -14.61
C GLU A 314 38.67 -0.43 -14.38
N LEU A 315 38.24 0.25 -13.31
CA LEU A 315 38.74 1.58 -12.95
C LEU A 315 40.24 1.55 -12.59
N ALA A 316 40.69 0.54 -11.83
CA ALA A 316 42.09 0.35 -11.47
C ALA A 316 42.96 0.06 -12.70
N ASN A 317 42.49 -0.81 -13.61
CA ASN A 317 43.15 -1.08 -14.88
C ASN A 317 43.24 0.17 -15.75
N TYR A 318 42.16 0.95 -15.85
CA TYR A 318 42.14 2.20 -16.60
C TYR A 318 43.16 3.21 -16.04
N LYS A 319 43.21 3.37 -14.71
CA LYS A 319 44.22 4.20 -14.04
C LYS A 319 45.64 3.74 -14.36
N PHE A 320 45.92 2.43 -14.28
CA PHE A 320 47.24 1.87 -14.58
C PHE A 320 47.67 2.12 -16.03
N GLN A 321 46.74 2.06 -16.98
CA GLN A 321 47.00 2.41 -18.39
C GLN A 321 47.42 3.88 -18.54
N LEU A 322 46.75 4.79 -17.82
CA LEU A 322 47.10 6.22 -17.82
C LEU A 322 48.50 6.46 -17.23
N GLU A 323 48.84 5.81 -16.12
CA GLU A 323 50.16 5.94 -15.46
C GLU A 323 51.31 5.44 -16.34
N THR A 324 51.09 4.30 -17.01
CA THR A 324 52.12 3.64 -17.83
C THR A 324 52.23 4.20 -19.24
N LYS A 325 51.34 5.14 -19.64
CA LYS A 325 51.21 5.66 -21.02
C LYS A 325 51.07 4.55 -22.07
N ARG A 326 50.60 3.37 -21.67
CA ARG A 326 50.35 2.25 -22.58
C ARG A 326 49.01 2.48 -23.27
N THR A 327 49.05 3.05 -24.48
CA THR A 327 47.89 3.20 -25.36
C THR A 327 47.55 1.91 -26.10
N ASP A 328 47.82 0.74 -25.53
CA ASP A 328 47.65 -0.52 -26.26
C ASP A 328 46.15 -0.85 -26.35
N THR A 329 45.60 -0.57 -27.52
CA THR A 329 44.26 -0.97 -27.97
C THR A 329 44.21 -2.49 -28.10
N GLY A 330 44.20 -3.18 -26.97
CA GLY A 330 43.75 -4.55 -26.87
C GLY A 330 42.24 -4.57 -27.07
N LYS A 331 41.79 -5.32 -28.07
CA LYS A 331 40.39 -5.47 -28.51
C LYS A 331 39.48 -6.08 -27.42
N ASP A 332 39.12 -5.29 -26.42
CA ASP A 332 37.90 -5.41 -25.63
C ASP A 332 37.49 -4.00 -25.17
N GLY A 333 37.06 -3.19 -26.14
CA GLY A 333 36.51 -1.87 -25.84
C GLY A 333 35.22 -2.02 -25.04
N ASN A 334 35.17 -1.48 -23.82
CA ASN A 334 33.91 -1.27 -23.10
C ASN A 334 33.99 -0.30 -21.91
N PHE A 335 35.16 -0.08 -21.29
CA PHE A 335 35.26 0.86 -20.15
C PHE A 335 35.41 2.31 -20.61
N SER A 336 34.55 3.19 -20.09
CA SER A 336 34.54 4.62 -20.37
C SER A 336 34.37 5.39 -19.07
N LEU A 337 35.41 6.12 -18.68
CA LEU A 337 35.41 6.91 -17.45
C LEU A 337 34.29 7.96 -17.45
N ASP A 338 34.00 8.56 -18.61
CA ASP A 338 32.91 9.53 -18.75
C ASP A 338 31.54 8.87 -18.56
N ASP A 339 31.34 7.65 -19.08
CA ASP A 339 30.08 6.93 -18.90
C ASP A 339 29.88 6.50 -17.44
N GLU A 340 30.95 6.08 -16.75
CA GLU A 340 30.89 5.76 -15.33
C GLU A 340 30.53 6.98 -14.48
N ILE A 341 31.14 8.15 -14.75
CA ILE A 341 30.80 9.40 -14.07
C ILE A 341 29.36 9.82 -14.36
N ALA A 342 28.89 9.66 -15.62
CA ALA A 342 27.54 10.02 -16.01
C ALA A 342 26.46 9.15 -15.34
N ARG A 343 26.79 7.92 -14.93
CA ARG A 343 25.87 7.00 -14.24
C ARG A 343 25.65 7.35 -12.76
N VAL A 344 26.63 7.98 -12.11
CA VAL A 344 26.64 8.22 -10.64
C VAL A 344 25.33 8.83 -10.13
N PHE A 345 24.82 9.88 -10.79
CA PHE A 345 23.55 10.51 -10.37
C PHE A 345 22.35 9.58 -10.54
N GLY A 346 22.29 8.82 -11.64
CA GLY A 346 21.21 7.87 -11.89
C GLY A 346 21.19 6.70 -10.90
N GLU A 347 22.36 6.27 -10.44
CA GLU A 347 22.54 5.18 -9.47
C GLU A 347 22.25 5.62 -8.03
N LEU A 348 22.78 6.78 -7.60
CA LEU A 348 22.59 7.29 -6.23
C LEU A 348 21.21 7.94 -6.02
N PHE A 349 20.68 8.57 -7.07
CA PHE A 349 19.44 9.34 -7.01
C PHE A 349 18.41 8.92 -8.07
N PRO A 350 18.05 7.62 -8.21
CA PRO A 350 17.01 7.19 -9.14
C PRO A 350 15.65 7.81 -8.76
N VAL A 351 14.64 7.71 -9.65
CA VAL A 351 13.34 8.38 -9.47
C VAL A 351 12.65 7.94 -8.17
N GLU A 352 12.88 6.69 -7.76
CA GLU A 352 12.37 6.09 -6.54
C GLU A 352 12.83 6.83 -5.27
N ARG A 353 13.95 7.56 -5.32
CA ARG A 353 14.47 8.33 -4.18
C ARG A 353 13.54 9.45 -3.74
N PHE A 354 12.69 9.98 -4.63
CA PHE A 354 11.63 10.90 -4.19
C PHE A 354 10.72 10.26 -3.14
N TYR A 355 10.34 8.98 -3.31
CA TYR A 355 9.53 8.28 -2.31
C TYR A 355 10.34 7.92 -1.07
N GLU A 356 11.54 7.37 -1.24
CA GLU A 356 12.37 6.94 -0.12
C GLU A 356 12.73 8.08 0.83
N LEU A 357 13.07 9.25 0.28
CA LEU A 357 13.44 10.43 1.04
C LEU A 357 12.23 11.18 1.61
N SER A 358 11.02 10.91 1.11
CA SER A 358 9.81 11.63 1.54
C SER A 358 9.26 11.27 2.92
N GLY A 359 9.69 10.14 3.50
CA GLY A 359 9.12 9.63 4.74
C GLY A 359 7.67 9.12 4.61
N LEU A 360 7.14 8.98 3.39
CA LEU A 360 5.76 8.54 3.14
C LEU A 360 5.58 7.01 3.20
N LYS A 361 6.66 6.26 3.41
CA LYS A 361 6.62 4.81 3.53
C LYS A 361 5.90 4.41 4.82
N SER A 362 4.86 3.60 4.69
CA SER A 362 4.18 3.02 5.85
C SER A 362 5.06 1.95 6.51
N SER A 363 5.08 1.94 7.83
CA SER A 363 5.67 0.85 8.63
C SER A 363 4.81 -0.42 8.60
N LYS A 364 3.51 -0.28 8.30
CA LYS A 364 2.53 -1.36 8.22
C LYS A 364 1.99 -1.50 6.80
N SER A 365 2.14 -2.69 6.22
CA SER A 365 1.56 -3.02 4.91
C SER A 365 0.16 -3.63 5.07
N PHE A 366 -0.73 -3.36 4.12
CA PHE A 366 -2.07 -3.95 4.06
C PHE A 366 -2.55 -4.09 2.61
N HIS A 367 -3.55 -4.93 2.35
CA HIS A 367 -3.94 -5.25 0.98
C HIS A 367 -4.97 -4.26 0.41
N ILE A 368 -4.53 -3.04 0.09
CA ILE A 368 -5.37 -1.99 -0.51
C ILE A 368 -6.14 -2.45 -1.76
N LYS A 369 -5.49 -3.20 -2.65
CA LYS A 369 -6.10 -3.75 -3.89
C LYS A 369 -7.14 -4.84 -3.64
N GLY A 370 -7.26 -5.33 -2.41
CA GLY A 370 -8.35 -6.23 -2.01
C GLY A 370 -9.66 -5.50 -1.73
N ILE A 371 -9.60 -4.19 -1.51
CA ILE A 371 -10.74 -3.35 -1.10
C ILE A 371 -11.09 -2.32 -2.18
N LEU A 372 -10.10 -1.93 -2.97
CA LEU A 372 -10.16 -0.87 -3.97
C LEU A 372 -9.58 -1.34 -5.31
N ASP A 373 -10.30 -1.13 -6.42
CA ASP A 373 -9.75 -1.38 -7.75
C ASP A 373 -8.85 -0.22 -8.25
N ASP A 374 -8.16 -0.43 -9.37
CA ASP A 374 -7.31 0.60 -9.99
C ASP A 374 -8.12 1.81 -10.50
N GLN A 375 -9.45 1.67 -10.58
CA GLN A 375 -10.39 2.74 -10.91
C GLN A 375 -10.88 3.53 -9.69
N GLY A 376 -10.38 3.21 -8.50
CA GLY A 376 -10.81 3.86 -7.27
C GLY A 376 -12.22 3.47 -6.82
N ASN A 377 -12.77 2.39 -7.37
CA ASN A 377 -14.06 1.83 -6.94
C ASN A 377 -13.85 0.80 -5.84
N LYS A 378 -14.76 0.82 -4.88
CA LYS A 378 -14.83 -0.17 -3.81
C LYS A 378 -15.21 -1.55 -4.38
N VAL A 379 -14.39 -2.57 -4.11
CA VAL A 379 -14.65 -3.96 -4.56
C VAL A 379 -15.21 -4.86 -3.46
N LEU A 380 -15.04 -4.50 -2.18
CA LEU A 380 -15.64 -5.23 -1.05
C LEU A 380 -16.94 -4.57 -0.60
N SER A 381 -17.98 -5.38 -0.47
CA SER A 381 -19.28 -4.92 0.06
C SER A 381 -19.44 -5.09 1.57
N ASP A 382 -18.60 -5.90 2.23
CA ASP A 382 -18.74 -6.26 3.64
C ASP A 382 -17.41 -6.16 4.40
N VAL A 383 -17.42 -5.39 5.50
CA VAL A 383 -16.28 -5.20 6.42
C VAL A 383 -15.84 -6.51 7.05
N SER A 384 -16.76 -7.45 7.31
CA SER A 384 -16.42 -8.72 7.96
C SER A 384 -15.55 -9.65 7.10
N LYS A 385 -15.34 -9.30 5.83
CA LYS A 385 -14.47 -10.02 4.89
C LYS A 385 -13.05 -9.45 4.82
N ILE A 386 -12.79 -8.37 5.54
CA ILE A 386 -11.47 -7.72 5.67
C ILE A 386 -10.51 -8.62 6.47
N GLY A 387 -9.23 -8.65 6.10
CA GLY A 387 -8.22 -9.52 6.73
C GLY A 387 -8.31 -11.02 6.44
N ILE A 388 -9.33 -11.49 5.70
CA ILE A 388 -9.39 -12.87 5.25
C ILE A 388 -8.60 -12.98 3.95
N GLY A 389 -7.38 -13.55 4.02
CA GLY A 389 -6.59 -13.83 2.82
C GLY A 389 -7.42 -14.62 1.79
N VAL A 390 -7.19 -14.42 0.50
CA VAL A 390 -8.02 -15.06 -0.55
C VAL A 390 -8.06 -16.59 -0.39
N LEU A 391 -6.96 -17.19 0.11
CA LEU A 391 -6.87 -18.60 0.49
C LEU A 391 -7.70 -18.94 1.73
N ASP A 392 -7.71 -18.09 2.76
CA ASP A 392 -8.57 -18.26 3.94
C ASP A 392 -10.04 -18.17 3.56
N HIS A 393 -10.39 -17.26 2.66
CA HIS A 393 -11.75 -17.14 2.14
C HIS A 393 -12.15 -18.42 1.40
N TYR A 394 -11.30 -18.91 0.48
CA TYR A 394 -11.48 -20.18 -0.21
C TYR A 394 -11.71 -21.36 0.75
N ARG A 395 -10.95 -21.44 1.84
CA ARG A 395 -11.10 -22.50 2.86
C ARG A 395 -12.42 -22.38 3.63
N GLN A 396 -12.85 -21.16 3.95
CA GLN A 396 -14.04 -20.90 4.75
C GLN A 396 -15.36 -21.03 3.99
N LEU A 397 -15.39 -20.84 2.66
CA LEU A 397 -16.60 -20.93 1.84
C LEU A 397 -17.30 -22.29 1.97
N LYS A 398 -18.61 -22.35 2.15
CA LYS A 398 -19.35 -23.63 2.31
C LYS A 398 -20.40 -23.81 1.21
N GLY A 399 -20.81 -25.07 1.02
CA GLY A 399 -21.96 -25.42 0.17
C GLY A 399 -21.89 -24.85 -1.25
N VAL A 400 -22.97 -24.17 -1.65
CA VAL A 400 -23.15 -23.65 -3.02
C VAL A 400 -22.11 -22.60 -3.38
N ASP A 401 -21.70 -21.75 -2.43
CA ASP A 401 -20.73 -20.69 -2.71
C ASP A 401 -19.34 -21.25 -3.02
N PHE A 402 -18.92 -22.28 -2.29
CA PHE A 402 -17.67 -23.00 -2.58
C PHE A 402 -17.73 -23.68 -3.96
N LYS A 403 -18.86 -24.31 -4.28
CA LYS A 403 -19.07 -24.95 -5.58
C LYS A 403 -19.01 -23.95 -6.73
N ASN A 404 -19.68 -22.81 -6.59
CA ASN A 404 -19.68 -21.74 -7.60
C ASN A 404 -18.27 -21.21 -7.85
N LEU A 405 -17.48 -20.97 -6.79
CA LEU A 405 -16.09 -20.57 -6.93
C LEU A 405 -15.26 -21.64 -7.67
N CYS A 406 -15.40 -22.92 -7.31
CA CYS A 406 -14.69 -24.02 -7.99
C CYS A 406 -15.03 -24.09 -9.49
N VAL A 407 -16.30 -23.91 -9.86
CA VAL A 407 -16.73 -23.86 -11.28
C VAL A 407 -16.06 -22.70 -12.00
N ARG A 408 -16.00 -21.51 -11.38
CA ARG A 408 -15.32 -20.35 -11.96
C ARG A 408 -13.82 -20.58 -12.13
N ILE A 409 -13.17 -21.28 -11.20
CA ILE A 409 -11.76 -21.67 -11.32
C ILE A 409 -11.57 -22.58 -12.55
N VAL A 410 -12.41 -23.61 -12.73
CA VAL A 410 -12.37 -24.48 -13.92
C VAL A 410 -12.53 -23.66 -15.21
N MET A 411 -13.44 -22.69 -15.22
CA MET A 411 -13.63 -21.79 -16.37
C MET A 411 -12.41 -20.88 -16.60
N ALA A 412 -11.79 -20.37 -15.55
CA ALA A 412 -10.60 -19.53 -15.61
C ALA A 412 -9.36 -20.26 -16.15
N LEU A 413 -9.33 -21.60 -16.00
CA LEU A 413 -8.36 -22.53 -16.60
C LEU A 413 -8.71 -22.93 -18.04
N ASN A 414 -9.75 -22.34 -18.64
CA ASN A 414 -10.24 -22.61 -20.00
C ASN A 414 -10.89 -23.99 -20.17
N TYR A 415 -11.60 -24.47 -19.14
CA TYR A 415 -12.41 -25.69 -19.19
C TYR A 415 -13.90 -25.38 -19.02
N THR A 416 -14.76 -26.30 -19.45
CA THR A 416 -16.19 -26.34 -19.10
C THR A 416 -16.43 -27.51 -18.16
N VAL A 417 -17.15 -27.28 -17.06
CA VAL A 417 -17.51 -28.35 -16.12
C VAL A 417 -18.51 -29.29 -16.79
N SER A 418 -18.19 -30.59 -16.85
CA SER A 418 -19.04 -31.61 -17.46
C SER A 418 -19.89 -32.34 -16.42
N ARG A 419 -19.31 -32.71 -15.27
CA ARG A 419 -20.03 -33.36 -14.16
C ARG A 419 -19.30 -33.18 -12.84
N GLU A 420 -20.05 -33.33 -11.75
CA GLU A 420 -19.47 -33.52 -10.43
C GLU A 420 -19.03 -34.98 -10.25
N VAL A 421 -17.90 -35.18 -9.59
CA VAL A 421 -17.34 -36.51 -9.31
C VAL A 421 -17.46 -36.76 -7.81
N PRO A 422 -17.86 -37.96 -7.36
CA PRO A 422 -17.92 -38.26 -5.93
C PRO A 422 -16.58 -38.01 -5.23
N ASN A 423 -16.62 -37.30 -4.10
CA ASN A 423 -15.46 -37.05 -3.27
C ASN A 423 -15.53 -37.94 -2.02
N LYS A 424 -14.64 -38.94 -1.93
CA LYS A 424 -14.56 -39.87 -0.79
C LYS A 424 -13.61 -39.38 0.32
N GLU A 425 -12.92 -38.25 0.10
CA GLU A 425 -11.75 -37.82 0.89
C GLU A 425 -12.03 -36.64 1.85
N GLY A 426 -13.30 -36.32 2.15
CA GLY A 426 -13.67 -35.27 3.12
C GLY A 426 -13.91 -33.88 2.50
N GLU A 427 -13.48 -32.80 3.16
CA GLU A 427 -13.75 -31.41 2.74
C GLU A 427 -13.13 -31.06 1.38
N GLY A 428 -13.99 -30.77 0.40
CA GLY A 428 -13.57 -30.41 -0.95
C GLY A 428 -14.61 -30.76 -2.01
N LEU A 429 -14.26 -30.54 -3.27
CA LEU A 429 -15.12 -30.82 -4.42
C LEU A 429 -14.30 -31.47 -5.53
N ASN A 430 -14.86 -32.48 -6.20
CA ASN A 430 -14.26 -33.02 -7.42
C ASN A 430 -15.15 -32.69 -8.61
N LEU A 431 -14.57 -32.13 -9.67
CA LEU A 431 -15.26 -31.83 -10.91
C LEU A 431 -14.53 -32.50 -12.07
N ALA A 432 -15.25 -33.00 -13.06
CA ALA A 432 -14.70 -33.30 -14.37
C ALA A 432 -14.97 -32.11 -15.29
N GLY A 433 -14.01 -31.80 -16.17
CA GLY A 433 -14.15 -30.73 -17.15
C GLY A 433 -13.56 -31.09 -18.51
N LEU A 434 -14.07 -30.43 -19.55
CA LEU A 434 -13.61 -30.55 -20.93
C LEU A 434 -12.86 -29.29 -21.35
N ASN A 435 -11.67 -29.44 -21.93
CA ASN A 435 -10.88 -28.30 -22.40
C ASN A 435 -11.62 -27.57 -23.53
N LYS A 436 -11.72 -26.23 -23.45
CA LYS A 436 -12.45 -25.45 -24.46
C LYS A 436 -11.70 -25.27 -25.78
N ALA A 437 -10.37 -25.32 -25.76
CA ALA A 437 -9.55 -25.15 -26.95
C ALA A 437 -9.44 -26.43 -27.77
N ASP A 438 -9.14 -27.55 -27.10
CA ASP A 438 -8.83 -28.84 -27.75
C ASP A 438 -10.02 -29.81 -27.77
N LYS A 439 -11.07 -29.59 -26.95
CA LYS A 439 -12.35 -30.36 -26.90
C LYS A 439 -12.26 -31.89 -26.77
N GLU A 440 -11.07 -32.48 -26.76
CA GLU A 440 -10.82 -33.90 -26.53
C GLU A 440 -10.24 -34.14 -25.14
N THR A 441 -9.37 -33.24 -24.67
CA THR A 441 -8.79 -33.30 -23.34
C THR A 441 -9.84 -33.15 -22.23
N ARG A 442 -10.06 -34.23 -21.48
CA ARG A 442 -10.89 -34.30 -20.26
C ARG A 442 -10.01 -34.30 -19.02
N SER A 443 -10.37 -33.52 -18.02
CA SER A 443 -9.56 -33.38 -16.82
C SER A 443 -10.38 -33.49 -15.54
N LEU A 444 -9.77 -34.10 -14.53
CA LEU A 444 -10.29 -34.14 -13.17
C LEU A 444 -9.76 -32.93 -12.39
N PHE A 445 -10.62 -32.23 -11.66
CA PHE A 445 -10.24 -31.13 -10.77
C PHE A 445 -10.59 -31.53 -9.34
N LYS A 446 -9.58 -31.71 -8.49
CA LYS A 446 -9.74 -32.05 -7.06
C LYS A 446 -9.45 -30.80 -6.23
N PHE A 447 -10.51 -30.12 -5.78
CA PHE A 447 -10.44 -28.96 -4.90
C PHE A 447 -10.38 -29.40 -3.45
N ARG A 448 -9.34 -28.98 -2.72
CA ARG A 448 -9.11 -29.34 -1.32
C ARG A 448 -8.88 -28.10 -0.49
N LYS A 449 -9.36 -28.13 0.74
CA LYS A 449 -9.26 -27.03 1.72
C LYS A 449 -8.25 -27.36 2.80
N TRP A 450 -7.09 -27.82 2.38
CA TRP A 450 -6.05 -28.20 3.32
C TRP A 450 -5.54 -26.99 4.11
N LYS A 451 -5.22 -27.24 5.38
CA LYS A 451 -4.55 -26.31 6.27
C LYS A 451 -3.52 -27.13 7.02
N ASP A 452 -2.25 -26.76 6.89
CA ASP A 452 -1.12 -27.40 7.58
C ASP A 452 -1.07 -28.93 7.38
N ALA A 453 -1.52 -29.41 6.21
CA ALA A 453 -1.58 -30.84 5.88
C ALA A 453 -0.35 -31.26 5.07
N LYS A 454 0.15 -32.47 5.36
CA LYS A 454 1.26 -33.09 4.62
C LYS A 454 0.75 -34.27 3.77
N ILE A 455 0.83 -34.15 2.45
CA ILE A 455 0.25 -35.09 1.48
C ILE A 455 1.32 -36.08 1.00
N SER A 456 1.03 -37.37 1.14
CA SER A 456 1.87 -38.47 0.67
C SER A 456 1.57 -38.87 -0.78
N ASP A 457 2.39 -39.75 -1.35
CA ASP A 457 2.23 -40.28 -2.70
C ASP A 457 0.99 -41.18 -2.84
N ILE A 458 0.45 -41.71 -1.73
CA ILE A 458 -0.79 -42.51 -1.72
C ILE A 458 -1.94 -41.72 -2.37
N PHE A 459 -2.16 -40.47 -1.95
CA PHE A 459 -3.21 -39.61 -2.50
C PHE A 459 -3.04 -39.38 -4.01
N LEU A 460 -1.80 -39.28 -4.48
CA LEU A 460 -1.48 -39.06 -5.88
C LEU A 460 -1.70 -40.33 -6.72
N ARG A 461 -1.32 -41.49 -6.18
CA ARG A 461 -1.59 -42.80 -6.80
C ARG A 461 -3.09 -43.05 -6.93
N ASP A 462 -3.86 -42.75 -5.89
CA ASP A 462 -5.32 -42.86 -5.92
C ASP A 462 -5.94 -41.91 -6.95
N THR A 463 -5.37 -40.71 -7.10
CA THR A 463 -5.81 -39.75 -8.12
C THR A 463 -5.56 -40.27 -9.54
N ILE A 464 -4.42 -40.92 -9.80
CA ILE A 464 -4.15 -41.56 -11.10
C ILE A 464 -5.07 -42.77 -11.34
N ALA A 465 -5.31 -43.60 -10.31
CA ALA A 465 -6.25 -44.71 -10.42
C ALA A 465 -7.66 -44.20 -10.80
N GLN A 466 -8.09 -43.10 -10.19
CA GLN A 466 -9.37 -42.46 -10.49
C GLN A 466 -9.44 -41.87 -11.92
N LEU A 467 -8.33 -41.39 -12.49
CA LEU A 467 -8.29 -40.99 -13.90
C LEU A 467 -8.63 -42.16 -14.82
N ASN A 468 -8.05 -43.34 -14.56
CA ASN A 468 -8.31 -44.55 -15.34
C ASN A 468 -9.77 -45.01 -15.21
N GLU A 469 -10.29 -45.07 -13.98
CA GLU A 469 -11.70 -45.45 -13.72
C GLU A 469 -12.70 -44.54 -14.42
N LEU A 470 -12.40 -43.24 -14.49
CA LEU A 470 -13.29 -42.23 -15.07
C LEU A 470 -13.01 -41.96 -16.56
N SER A 471 -12.00 -42.60 -17.14
CA SER A 471 -11.52 -42.35 -18.51
C SER A 471 -11.20 -40.86 -18.75
N LEU A 472 -10.41 -40.26 -17.86
CA LEU A 472 -9.96 -38.87 -17.91
C LEU A 472 -8.45 -38.81 -18.18
N ASP A 473 -7.99 -37.75 -18.84
CA ASP A 473 -6.62 -37.70 -19.39
C ASP A 473 -5.59 -37.15 -18.40
N LYS A 474 -6.00 -36.21 -17.52
CA LYS A 474 -5.14 -35.62 -16.48
C LYS A 474 -5.92 -35.05 -15.30
N ALA A 475 -5.24 -34.81 -14.19
CA ALA A 475 -5.81 -34.19 -13.00
C ALA A 475 -5.15 -32.84 -12.64
N PHE A 476 -5.95 -31.94 -12.10
CA PHE A 476 -5.54 -30.73 -11.40
C PHE A 476 -5.89 -30.88 -9.92
N ILE A 477 -4.90 -30.76 -9.06
CA ILE A 477 -5.07 -30.76 -7.60
C ILE A 477 -4.95 -29.31 -7.15
N VAL A 478 -6.04 -28.78 -6.61
CA VAL A 478 -6.19 -27.36 -6.29
C VAL A 478 -6.35 -27.21 -4.79
N GLY A 479 -5.34 -26.67 -4.12
CA GLY A 479 -5.31 -26.53 -2.67
C GLY A 479 -3.89 -26.35 -2.16
N ASP A 480 -3.78 -25.78 -0.97
CA ASP A 480 -2.48 -25.46 -0.37
C ASP A 480 -2.07 -26.52 0.66
N ALA A 481 -1.04 -27.30 0.34
CA ALA A 481 -0.50 -28.34 1.22
C ALA A 481 0.98 -28.62 0.95
N GLU A 482 1.67 -29.12 1.97
CA GLU A 482 3.04 -29.61 1.82
C GLU A 482 3.03 -31.05 1.30
N PHE A 483 3.86 -31.34 0.30
CA PHE A 483 4.04 -32.71 -0.19
C PHE A 483 5.24 -33.37 0.50
N THR A 484 5.10 -34.65 0.89
CA THR A 484 6.25 -35.43 1.36
C THR A 484 7.30 -35.58 0.25
N GLU A 485 8.55 -35.88 0.60
CA GLU A 485 9.60 -36.11 -0.41
C GLU A 485 9.24 -37.26 -1.38
N GLY A 486 8.55 -38.30 -0.89
CA GLY A 486 8.02 -39.37 -1.74
C GLY A 486 6.96 -38.86 -2.73
N ALA A 487 6.06 -37.99 -2.28
CA ALA A 487 5.05 -37.37 -3.13
C ALA A 487 5.67 -36.42 -4.17
N LYS A 488 6.68 -35.63 -3.80
CA LYS A 488 7.40 -34.75 -4.74
C LYS A 488 8.08 -35.55 -5.86
N ARG A 489 8.77 -36.65 -5.51
CA ARG A 489 9.35 -37.57 -6.50
C ARG A 489 8.27 -38.13 -7.43
N PHE A 490 7.18 -38.63 -6.85
CA PHE A 490 6.07 -39.17 -7.63
C PHE A 490 5.43 -38.15 -8.58
N LEU A 491 5.27 -36.89 -8.16
CA LEU A 491 4.80 -35.80 -9.02
C LEU A 491 5.75 -35.54 -10.19
N SER A 492 7.07 -35.55 -9.94
CA SER A 492 8.05 -35.32 -11.00
C SER A 492 8.01 -36.40 -12.08
N GLU A 493 7.80 -37.66 -11.68
CA GLU A 493 7.67 -38.82 -12.57
C GLU A 493 6.35 -38.83 -13.35
N ASN A 494 5.31 -38.17 -12.85
CA ASN A 494 3.94 -38.19 -13.40
C ASN A 494 3.42 -36.80 -13.79
N SER A 495 4.33 -35.87 -14.12
CA SER A 495 4.02 -34.46 -14.43
C SER A 495 3.10 -34.25 -15.63
N SER A 496 3.03 -35.22 -16.56
CA SER A 496 2.09 -35.22 -17.68
C SER A 496 0.63 -35.47 -17.25
N LEU A 497 0.42 -36.19 -16.13
CA LEU A 497 -0.88 -36.60 -15.63
C LEU A 497 -1.37 -35.75 -14.45
N LEU A 498 -0.46 -35.20 -13.64
CA LEU A 498 -0.79 -34.50 -12.40
C LEU A 498 -0.27 -33.06 -12.41
N ASN A 499 -1.19 -32.10 -12.27
CA ASN A 499 -0.88 -30.68 -12.16
C ASN A 499 -1.29 -30.16 -10.78
N ILE A 500 -0.37 -29.50 -10.07
CA ILE A 500 -0.64 -28.91 -8.76
C ILE A 500 -0.85 -27.41 -8.92
N ILE A 501 -1.91 -26.87 -8.31
CA ILE A 501 -2.16 -25.44 -8.20
C ILE A 501 -2.24 -25.09 -6.71
N SER A 502 -1.18 -24.49 -6.18
CA SER A 502 -1.02 -24.13 -4.76
C SER A 502 -0.31 -22.79 -4.60
N GLY A 503 -0.18 -22.29 -3.36
CA GLY A 503 0.51 -21.03 -3.05
C GLY A 503 0.07 -19.85 -3.94
N LYS A 504 1.05 -19.16 -4.54
CA LYS A 504 0.83 -17.96 -5.37
C LYS A 504 -0.02 -18.23 -6.61
N ASP A 505 0.18 -19.37 -7.28
CA ASP A 505 -0.59 -19.71 -8.49
C ASP A 505 -2.08 -19.90 -8.16
N LEU A 506 -2.36 -20.49 -6.98
CA LEU A 506 -3.73 -20.60 -6.48
C LEU A 506 -4.31 -19.24 -6.10
N GLU A 507 -3.54 -18.37 -5.43
CA GLU A 507 -3.99 -17.01 -5.10
C GLU A 507 -4.36 -16.19 -6.33
N GLU A 508 -3.53 -16.20 -7.38
CA GLU A 508 -3.79 -15.50 -8.63
C GLU A 508 -5.02 -16.04 -9.34
N LEU A 509 -5.17 -17.36 -9.37
CA LEU A 509 -6.31 -18.03 -9.97
C LEU A 509 -7.61 -17.71 -9.21
N LEU A 510 -7.57 -17.67 -7.89
CA LEU A 510 -8.70 -17.28 -7.05
C LEU A 510 -9.08 -15.81 -7.28
N LYS A 511 -8.10 -14.89 -7.32
CA LYS A 511 -8.34 -13.48 -7.66
C LYS A 511 -9.00 -13.33 -9.03
N LYS A 512 -8.55 -14.09 -10.04
CA LYS A 512 -9.15 -14.10 -11.39
C LYS A 512 -10.59 -14.63 -11.37
N ALA A 513 -10.85 -15.71 -10.64
CA ALA A 513 -12.18 -16.31 -10.54
C ALA A 513 -13.18 -15.40 -9.79
N LEU A 514 -12.73 -14.69 -8.75
CA LEU A 514 -13.56 -13.74 -7.99
C LEU A 514 -13.89 -12.47 -8.79
N ARG A 515 -12.99 -12.00 -9.67
CA ARG A 515 -13.26 -10.86 -10.57
C ARG A 515 -14.35 -11.14 -11.61
N GLN A 516 -14.62 -12.40 -11.95
CA GLN A 516 -15.67 -12.78 -12.89
C GLN A 516 -17.09 -12.69 -12.28
N ASP A 517 -17.22 -12.58 -10.96
CA ASP A 517 -18.51 -12.42 -10.25
C ASP A 517 -19.18 -11.06 -10.54
N GLY A 518 -18.38 -10.00 -10.75
CA GLY A 518 -18.87 -8.63 -10.93
C GLY A 518 -19.38 -8.27 -12.33
N LYS A 519 -19.39 -9.20 -13.30
CA LYS A 519 -19.83 -8.94 -14.68
C LYS A 519 -21.20 -9.54 -15.03
N GLY A 520 -21.93 -10.09 -14.06
CA GLY A 520 -23.16 -10.84 -14.29
C GLY A 520 -24.30 -10.58 -13.31
N ALA A 521 -24.34 -9.42 -12.65
CA ALA A 521 -25.47 -8.96 -11.84
C ALA A 521 -26.01 -7.63 -12.38
#